data_AF-A0A1Q2GU35-F1
#
_entry.id   AF-A0A1Q2GU35-F1
#
_cell.length_a   1.000
_cell.length_b   1.000
_cell.length_c   1.000
_cell.angle_alpha   90.00
_cell.angle_beta   90.00
_cell.angle_gamma   90.00
#
_symmetry.space_group_name_H-M   'P 1'
#
loop_
_entity.id
_entity.type
_entity.pdbx_description
1 polymer ?
#
loop_
_entity_poly.entity_id
_entity_poly.type
_entity_poly.pdbx_seq_one_letter_code
_entity_poly.pdbx_strand_id
1 'polypeptide(L)'
;MSESHEDYDEDEIKEAKAATDLINKIKLRCDKAKFEYDDASYSEEFGVIDIDLTVFIPSGRKKVDINLWDISDLTEFNKIEFEKYIIIGNYAAICCYENNTIEAAFTIINENSKISGFRKRRLLSAFGVKYSRGGKFQDSEIESKDTQQKTKIYISQLSNELKILTKVDNSLGTSIVIKTPKLKSHSDAIKILEKVTHSIFFGIEVQTSLAPVLSRRIQRKFNRLNGSQDKKIEFPKYEYDSGPISLYWYARNATNMPLLQFLAFYQSIEFYYPVYFRSEFNRKVRTILKDPSFNIERDSDISRITTIASTKTGGTEREQLKATLHGCIEPEELQNFIEGQKDRAEFFSSKQKGITSCVLNFKNRNIDIISQVADRIYDIRCKVVHVKAEDGEAELELLLPYTEEAEKLTYDIDLVQFLSQKVLICSSTPLKL
;
A
#
# COMPACT_ATOMS: atom_id res chain seq x y z
N MET A 1 11.04 -53.48 -15.59
CA MET A 1 10.15 -52.96 -14.54
C MET A 1 10.78 -53.33 -13.21
N SER A 2 11.70 -52.50 -12.75
CA SER A 2 12.24 -52.54 -11.40
C SER A 2 11.57 -51.39 -10.67
N GLU A 3 10.61 -51.71 -9.81
CA GLU A 3 10.07 -50.75 -8.85
C GLU A 3 11.21 -50.40 -7.89
N SER A 4 11.74 -49.18 -8.05
CA SER A 4 12.56 -48.55 -7.04
C SER A 4 11.64 -48.22 -5.86
N HIS A 5 11.65 -49.07 -4.83
CA HIS A 5 11.29 -48.62 -3.49
C HIS A 5 12.33 -47.58 -3.09
N GLU A 6 11.98 -46.30 -3.25
CA GLU A 6 12.63 -45.22 -2.52
C GLU A 6 12.35 -45.48 -1.04
N ASP A 7 13.39 -45.87 -0.29
CA ASP A 7 13.36 -45.88 1.17
C ASP A 7 13.20 -44.43 1.63
N TYR A 8 11.96 -44.01 1.88
CA TYR A 8 11.65 -42.70 2.46
C TYR A 8 12.18 -42.64 3.89
N ASP A 9 12.85 -41.53 4.23
CA ASP A 9 13.41 -41.33 5.56
C ASP A 9 12.30 -41.34 6.61
N GLU A 10 12.39 -42.22 7.63
CA GLU A 10 11.44 -42.29 8.75
C GLU A 10 11.21 -40.93 9.44
N ASP A 11 12.15 -40.01 9.29
CA ASP A 11 12.12 -38.68 9.86
C ASP A 11 11.16 -37.74 9.11
N GLU A 12 10.99 -37.87 7.79
CA GLU A 12 10.01 -37.10 7.01
C GLU A 12 8.57 -37.47 7.40
N ILE A 13 8.31 -38.77 7.60
CA ILE A 13 7.01 -39.27 8.06
C ILE A 13 6.68 -38.75 9.47
N LYS A 14 7.68 -38.69 10.37
CA LYS A 14 7.50 -38.12 11.72
C LYS A 14 7.22 -36.63 11.68
N GLU A 15 7.89 -35.88 10.80
CA GLU A 15 7.72 -34.45 10.63
C GLU A 15 6.33 -34.10 10.08
N ALA A 16 5.86 -34.81 9.06
CA ALA A 16 4.51 -34.66 8.51
C ALA A 16 3.41 -34.91 9.54
N LYS A 17 3.60 -35.93 10.38
CA LYS A 17 2.67 -36.23 11.49
C LYS A 17 2.67 -35.13 12.55
N ALA A 18 3.85 -34.63 12.94
CA ALA A 18 3.97 -33.55 13.90
C ALA A 18 3.31 -32.24 13.40
N ALA A 19 3.49 -31.92 12.12
CA ALA A 19 2.83 -30.77 11.50
C ALA A 19 1.30 -30.92 11.49
N THR A 20 0.78 -32.09 11.13
CA THR A 20 -0.65 -32.39 11.13
C THR A 20 -1.27 -32.24 12.53
N ASP A 21 -0.59 -32.73 13.56
CA ASP A 21 -1.03 -32.60 14.96
C ASP A 21 -1.06 -31.13 15.40
N LEU A 22 -0.07 -30.32 15.00
CA LEU A 22 -0.03 -28.88 15.28
C LEU A 22 -1.16 -28.13 14.57
N ILE A 23 -1.43 -28.43 13.29
CA ILE A 23 -2.54 -27.85 12.52
C ILE A 23 -3.86 -28.10 13.25
N ASN A 24 -4.14 -29.35 13.63
CA ASN A 24 -5.37 -29.72 14.32
C ASN A 24 -5.52 -29.02 15.68
N LYS A 25 -4.41 -28.87 16.41
CA LYS A 25 -4.40 -28.13 17.68
C LYS A 25 -4.70 -26.64 17.49
N ILE A 26 -4.15 -26.01 16.46
CA ILE A 26 -4.42 -24.60 16.13
C ILE A 26 -5.89 -24.41 15.73
N LYS A 27 -6.44 -25.32 14.90
CA LYS A 27 -7.87 -25.30 14.52
C LYS A 27 -8.80 -25.37 15.73
N LEU A 28 -8.55 -26.32 16.64
CA LEU A 28 -9.34 -26.46 17.86
C LEU A 28 -9.34 -25.18 18.72
N ARG A 29 -8.20 -24.49 18.78
CA ARG A 29 -8.06 -23.21 19.47
C ARG A 29 -8.81 -22.10 18.74
N CYS A 30 -8.77 -22.07 17.41
CA CYS A 30 -9.55 -21.15 16.58
C CYS A 30 -11.05 -21.35 16.79
N ASP A 31 -11.53 -22.60 16.78
CA ASP A 31 -12.94 -22.93 17.03
C ASP A 31 -13.41 -22.42 18.40
N LYS A 32 -12.59 -22.63 19.44
CA LYS A 32 -12.88 -22.14 20.80
C LYS A 32 -12.93 -20.61 20.86
N ALA A 33 -12.06 -19.93 20.12
CA ALA A 33 -12.01 -18.47 20.03
C ALA A 33 -13.01 -17.88 19.01
N LYS A 34 -13.69 -18.74 18.23
CA LYS A 34 -14.54 -18.37 17.08
C LYS A 34 -13.78 -17.58 16.01
N PHE A 35 -12.51 -17.93 15.79
CA PHE A 35 -11.71 -17.39 14.70
C PHE A 35 -11.95 -18.24 13.45
N GLU A 36 -12.07 -17.57 12.30
CA GLU A 36 -12.14 -18.25 11.02
C GLU A 36 -10.74 -18.72 10.62
N TYR A 37 -10.65 -19.83 9.92
CA TYR A 37 -9.43 -20.32 9.32
C TYR A 37 -9.75 -20.98 7.97
N ASP A 38 -8.78 -20.96 7.06
CA ASP A 38 -8.79 -21.71 5.82
C ASP A 38 -7.58 -22.65 5.82
N ASP A 39 -7.80 -23.91 5.45
CA ASP A 39 -6.76 -24.92 5.43
C ASP A 39 -6.71 -25.58 4.06
N ALA A 40 -5.69 -25.22 3.30
CA ALA A 40 -5.35 -25.83 2.02
C ALA A 40 -4.15 -26.79 2.16
N SER A 41 -3.72 -27.11 3.39
CA SER A 41 -2.61 -28.03 3.63
C SER A 41 -2.95 -29.42 3.11
N TYR A 42 -1.97 -30.08 2.50
CA TYR A 42 -2.12 -31.42 1.95
C TYR A 42 -0.93 -32.29 2.33
N SER A 43 -1.22 -33.54 2.73
CA SER A 43 -0.20 -34.54 3.02
C SER A 43 -0.29 -35.66 1.98
N GLU A 44 0.81 -35.95 1.30
CA GLU A 44 0.91 -37.13 0.43
C GLU A 44 1.12 -38.41 1.26
N GLU A 45 0.73 -39.56 0.70
CA GLU A 45 0.93 -40.89 1.33
C GLU A 45 2.41 -41.21 1.61
N PHE A 46 3.34 -40.43 1.05
CA PHE A 46 4.79 -40.65 1.09
C PHE A 46 5.55 -39.69 2.02
N GLY A 47 4.88 -39.03 2.97
CA GLY A 47 5.57 -38.28 4.05
C GLY A 47 5.90 -36.82 3.73
N VAL A 48 5.53 -36.30 2.55
CA VAL A 48 5.61 -34.88 2.23
C VAL A 48 4.34 -34.17 2.69
N ILE A 49 4.49 -33.11 3.49
CA ILE A 49 3.39 -32.21 3.86
C ILE A 49 3.62 -30.83 3.25
N ASP A 50 2.65 -30.37 2.47
CA ASP A 50 2.55 -28.97 2.06
C ASP A 50 1.65 -28.24 3.07
N ILE A 51 2.22 -27.28 3.79
CA ILE A 51 1.53 -26.56 4.86
C ILE A 51 1.00 -25.23 4.28
N ASP A 52 -0.31 -25.09 4.27
CA ASP A 52 -1.01 -23.87 3.87
C ASP A 52 -2.22 -23.65 4.78
N LEU A 53 -1.92 -23.16 6.00
CA LEU A 53 -2.93 -22.82 6.99
C LEU A 53 -3.02 -21.30 7.14
N THR A 54 -4.20 -20.74 6.85
CA THR A 54 -4.48 -19.31 7.02
C THR A 54 -5.42 -19.11 8.21
N VAL A 55 -4.98 -18.34 9.21
CA VAL A 55 -5.79 -17.96 10.37
C VAL A 55 -6.25 -16.50 10.25
N PHE A 56 -7.54 -16.25 10.43
CA PHE A 56 -8.14 -14.92 10.31
C PHE A 56 -8.33 -14.26 11.68
N ILE A 57 -7.38 -13.42 12.07
CA ILE A 57 -7.41 -12.68 13.34
C ILE A 57 -8.27 -11.42 13.22
N PRO A 58 -9.13 -11.12 14.21
CA PRO A 58 -9.96 -9.91 14.21
C PRO A 58 -9.13 -8.61 14.26
N SER A 59 -9.50 -7.66 13.38
CA SER A 59 -9.07 -6.25 13.39
C SER A 59 -10.29 -5.35 13.23
N GLY A 60 -11.01 -5.16 14.33
CA GLY A 60 -12.25 -4.39 14.34
C GLY A 60 -13.35 -5.10 13.54
N ARG A 61 -13.82 -4.47 12.46
CA ARG A 61 -14.83 -5.05 11.54
C ARG A 61 -14.20 -5.93 10.45
N LYS A 62 -12.88 -5.87 10.29
CA LYS A 62 -12.12 -6.63 9.30
C LYS A 62 -11.44 -7.81 9.96
N LYS A 63 -10.98 -8.73 9.12
CA LYS A 63 -10.11 -9.83 9.53
C LYS A 63 -8.75 -9.67 8.87
N VAL A 64 -7.73 -10.18 9.54
CA VAL A 64 -6.34 -10.17 9.13
C VAL A 64 -5.92 -11.61 8.95
N ASP A 65 -5.50 -11.93 7.74
CA ASP A 65 -4.89 -13.19 7.34
C ASP A 65 -3.47 -13.33 7.92
N ILE A 66 -3.25 -14.44 8.62
CA ILE A 66 -1.94 -14.90 9.05
C ILE A 66 -1.71 -16.26 8.42
N ASN A 67 -0.88 -16.27 7.38
CA ASN A 67 -0.55 -17.48 6.65
C ASN A 67 0.62 -18.20 7.34
N LEU A 68 0.47 -19.48 7.59
CA LEU A 68 1.47 -20.36 8.21
C LEU A 68 1.89 -21.35 7.13
N TRP A 69 3.15 -21.29 6.72
CA TRP A 69 3.64 -22.00 5.52
C TRP A 69 4.59 -23.17 5.85
N ASP A 70 5.05 -23.26 7.09
CA ASP A 70 5.99 -24.27 7.52
C ASP A 70 5.77 -24.69 8.97
N ILE A 71 6.48 -25.74 9.40
CA ILE A 71 6.35 -26.28 10.75
C ILE A 71 6.89 -25.32 11.82
N SER A 72 7.82 -24.42 11.45
CA SER A 72 8.35 -23.40 12.35
C SER A 72 7.29 -22.36 12.66
N ASP A 73 6.58 -21.87 11.64
CA ASP A 73 5.44 -20.97 11.74
C ASP A 73 4.36 -21.57 12.64
N LEU A 74 3.97 -22.83 12.41
CA LEU A 74 3.00 -23.54 13.25
C LEU A 74 3.46 -23.63 14.71
N THR A 75 4.75 -23.94 14.92
CA THR A 75 5.33 -24.10 16.26
C THR A 75 5.40 -22.76 17.01
N GLU A 76 5.84 -21.69 16.35
CA GLU A 76 5.88 -20.35 16.93
C GLU A 76 4.46 -19.83 17.21
N PHE A 77 3.54 -19.98 16.27
CA PHE A 77 2.15 -19.56 16.42
C PHE A 77 1.42 -20.33 17.53
N ASN A 78 1.66 -21.62 17.67
CA ASN A 78 1.07 -22.40 18.75
C ASN A 78 1.64 -22.05 20.14
N LYS A 79 2.83 -21.45 20.26
CA LYS A 79 3.39 -21.02 21.55
C LYS A 79 2.68 -19.80 22.14
N ILE A 80 2.07 -18.96 21.31
CA ILE A 80 1.41 -17.72 21.76
C ILE A 80 -0.06 -17.93 22.08
N GLU A 81 -0.60 -17.13 23.00
CA GLU A 81 -2.04 -17.06 23.31
C GLU A 81 -2.77 -16.12 22.33
N PHE A 82 -2.68 -16.40 21.03
CA PHE A 82 -3.21 -15.55 19.96
C PHE A 82 -4.70 -15.21 20.10
N GLU A 83 -5.47 -16.04 20.80
CA GLU A 83 -6.91 -15.88 21.04
C GLU A 83 -7.25 -14.65 21.88
N LYS A 84 -6.30 -14.15 22.68
CA LYS A 84 -6.49 -13.00 23.57
C LYS A 84 -6.30 -11.66 22.87
N TYR A 85 -5.79 -11.68 21.64
CA TYR A 85 -5.33 -10.49 20.94
C TYR A 85 -6.21 -10.16 19.74
N ILE A 86 -6.42 -8.87 19.56
CA ILE A 86 -6.93 -8.29 18.32
C ILE A 86 -5.82 -7.47 17.67
N ILE A 87 -5.79 -7.40 16.35
CA ILE A 87 -4.87 -6.51 15.63
C ILE A 87 -5.50 -5.11 15.55
N ILE A 88 -4.67 -4.05 15.57
CA ILE A 88 -5.14 -2.66 15.58
C ILE A 88 -4.86 -1.98 14.24
N GLY A 89 -5.91 -1.80 13.43
CA GLY A 89 -5.83 -1.09 12.16
C GLY A 89 -4.77 -1.67 11.21
N ASN A 90 -3.98 -0.78 10.60
CA ASN A 90 -2.85 -1.14 9.72
C ASN A 90 -1.48 -1.06 10.42
N TYR A 91 -1.48 -0.80 11.73
CA TYR A 91 -0.27 -0.74 12.51
C TYR A 91 0.22 -2.16 12.81
N ALA A 92 1.53 -2.31 12.99
CA ALA A 92 2.09 -3.46 13.68
C ALA A 92 1.80 -3.30 15.17
N ALA A 93 0.53 -3.51 15.55
CA ALA A 93 0.04 -3.34 16.90
C ALA A 93 -1.07 -4.35 17.25
N ILE A 94 -1.08 -4.78 18.51
CA ILE A 94 -2.05 -5.71 19.08
C ILE A 94 -2.71 -5.09 20.32
N CYS A 95 -3.95 -5.44 20.59
CA CYS A 95 -4.66 -5.07 21.81
C CYS A 95 -5.17 -6.34 22.51
N CYS A 96 -4.96 -6.39 23.82
CA CYS A 96 -5.56 -7.38 24.70
C CYS A 96 -6.54 -6.67 25.66
N TYR A 97 -7.83 -6.98 25.54
CA TYR A 97 -8.86 -6.38 26.38
C TYR A 97 -8.85 -6.94 27.82
N GLU A 98 -8.46 -8.21 28.01
CA GLU A 98 -8.35 -8.80 29.35
C GLU A 98 -7.36 -8.03 30.23
N ASN A 99 -6.22 -7.66 29.64
CA ASN A 99 -5.14 -6.96 30.33
C ASN A 99 -5.19 -5.43 30.15
N ASN A 100 -6.16 -4.92 29.39
CA ASN A 100 -6.27 -3.50 29.03
C ASN A 100 -4.95 -2.93 28.47
N THR A 101 -4.30 -3.69 27.59
CA THR A 101 -2.99 -3.37 27.02
C THR A 101 -3.06 -3.22 25.51
N ILE A 102 -2.49 -2.13 25.00
CA ILE A 102 -2.10 -2.00 23.60
C ILE A 102 -0.58 -2.16 23.52
N GLU A 103 -0.09 -2.99 22.63
CA GLU A 103 1.33 -3.06 22.29
C GLU A 103 1.51 -2.72 20.82
N ALA A 104 2.44 -1.81 20.50
CA ALA A 104 2.73 -1.42 19.13
C ALA A 104 4.24 -1.38 18.86
N ALA A 105 4.66 -1.90 17.71
CA ALA A 105 6.02 -1.75 17.23
C ALA A 105 6.22 -0.35 16.68
N PHE A 106 7.41 0.20 16.89
CA PHE A 106 7.84 1.45 16.28
C PHE A 106 9.28 1.32 15.76
N THR A 107 9.64 2.19 14.83
CA THR A 107 10.96 2.30 14.20
C THR A 107 11.36 3.78 14.09
N ILE A 108 12.48 4.10 13.44
CA ILE A 108 12.92 5.48 13.13
C ILE A 108 12.79 5.71 11.62
N ILE A 109 12.35 6.91 11.21
CA ILE A 109 12.29 7.31 9.80
C ILE A 109 13.70 7.26 9.16
N ASN A 110 13.81 6.82 7.90
CA ASN A 110 15.04 6.68 7.08
C ASN A 110 15.97 5.48 7.38
N GLU A 111 15.45 4.42 7.97
CA GLU A 111 16.21 3.22 8.29
C GLU A 111 16.06 2.15 7.21
N ASN A 112 16.84 2.26 6.14
CA ASN A 112 17.02 1.14 5.21
C ASN A 112 17.96 0.13 5.87
N SER A 113 17.35 -0.86 6.53
CA SER A 113 17.89 -2.15 6.97
C SER A 113 18.61 -2.27 8.32
N LYS A 114 19.39 -1.30 8.85
CA LYS A 114 20.03 -1.45 10.18
C LYS A 114 20.26 -0.15 10.94
N ILE A 115 19.60 -0.01 12.09
CA ILE A 115 19.80 1.10 13.03
C ILE A 115 21.19 1.01 13.64
N SER A 116 21.99 2.07 13.43
CA SER A 116 23.26 2.23 14.13
C SER A 116 23.03 2.10 15.63
N GLY A 117 23.81 1.22 16.29
CA GLY A 117 23.70 0.98 17.73
C GLY A 117 23.79 2.26 18.57
N PHE A 118 24.48 3.29 18.07
CA PHE A 118 24.52 4.61 18.70
C PHE A 118 23.16 5.32 18.68
N ARG A 119 22.49 5.37 17.52
CA ARG A 119 21.17 5.99 17.38
C ARG A 119 20.11 5.24 18.18
N LYS A 120 20.16 3.90 18.14
CA LYS A 120 19.30 3.04 18.98
C LYS A 120 19.46 3.37 20.47
N ARG A 121 20.71 3.46 20.95
CA ARG A 121 20.99 3.82 22.35
C ARG A 121 20.50 5.22 22.69
N ARG A 122 20.73 6.20 21.82
CA ARG A 122 20.28 7.59 22.03
C ARG A 122 18.76 7.68 22.10
N LEU A 123 18.03 7.01 21.20
CA LEU A 123 16.57 6.96 21.21
C LEU A 123 16.08 6.34 22.52
N LEU A 124 16.57 5.14 22.85
CA LEU A 124 16.13 4.42 24.03
C LEU A 124 16.49 5.16 25.32
N SER A 125 17.63 5.86 25.35
CA SER A 125 17.97 6.74 26.48
C SER A 125 17.01 7.92 26.62
N ALA A 126 16.47 8.45 25.51
CA ALA A 126 15.47 9.52 25.54
C ALA A 126 14.11 9.02 26.06
N PHE A 127 13.82 7.73 25.87
CA PHE A 127 12.71 7.03 26.51
C PHE A 127 12.99 6.62 27.97
N GLY A 128 14.16 6.96 28.53
CA GLY A 128 14.54 6.60 29.90
C GLY A 128 15.04 5.15 30.07
N VAL A 129 15.18 4.39 28.97
CA VAL A 129 15.63 3.00 29.01
C VAL A 129 17.11 2.92 29.39
N LYS A 130 17.41 2.12 30.42
CA LYS A 130 18.78 1.83 30.84
C LYS A 130 19.27 0.52 30.24
N TYR A 131 20.52 0.52 29.76
CA TYR A 131 21.17 -0.69 29.24
C TYR A 131 21.95 -1.39 30.35
N SER A 132 21.66 -2.68 30.57
CA SER A 132 22.48 -3.52 31.44
C SER A 132 23.73 -4.03 30.68
N ARG A 133 24.86 -4.21 31.37
CA ARG A 133 26.03 -4.93 30.83
C ARG A 133 25.58 -6.35 30.47
N GLY A 134 25.58 -6.68 29.18
CA GLY A 134 25.07 -7.95 28.65
C GLY A 134 23.93 -7.80 27.62
N GLY A 135 23.51 -6.58 27.28
CA GLY A 135 22.56 -6.32 26.19
C GLY A 135 21.09 -6.59 26.54
N LYS A 136 20.80 -7.00 27.78
CA LYS A 136 19.43 -7.14 28.27
C LYS A 136 18.80 -5.76 28.53
N PHE A 137 17.63 -5.57 27.94
CA PHE A 137 16.79 -4.40 28.00
C PHE A 137 16.01 -4.39 29.33
N GLN A 138 16.00 -3.26 30.05
CA GLN A 138 15.07 -3.07 31.18
C GLN A 138 13.94 -2.17 30.71
N ASP A 139 12.70 -2.61 30.90
CA ASP A 139 11.51 -1.84 30.56
C ASP A 139 11.56 -0.46 31.24
N SER A 140 11.22 0.58 30.48
CA SER A 140 11.15 1.96 30.97
C SER A 140 9.70 2.38 31.07
N GLU A 141 9.25 2.71 32.29
CA GLU A 141 7.95 3.35 32.51
C GLU A 141 8.12 4.86 32.27
N ILE A 142 7.32 5.42 31.37
CA ILE A 142 7.23 6.86 31.17
C ILE A 142 6.24 7.38 32.21
N GLU A 143 6.77 7.88 33.33
CA GLU A 143 5.94 8.39 34.42
C GLU A 143 5.17 9.65 34.00
N SER A 144 3.84 9.58 34.12
CA SER A 144 2.99 10.77 34.05
C SER A 144 3.10 11.54 35.37
N LYS A 145 3.34 12.86 35.29
CA LYS A 145 3.26 13.76 36.46
C LYS A 145 1.83 13.98 36.95
N ASP A 146 0.83 13.53 36.19
CA ASP A 146 -0.58 13.72 36.49
C ASP A 146 -1.14 12.48 37.20
N THR A 147 -1.33 12.59 38.52
CA THR A 147 -1.75 11.50 39.42
C THR A 147 -3.20 11.03 39.17
N GLN A 148 -3.97 11.76 38.36
CA GLN A 148 -5.36 11.40 38.03
C GLN A 148 -5.48 10.48 36.81
N GLN A 149 -4.44 10.38 35.96
CA GLN A 149 -4.48 9.52 34.77
C GLN A 149 -3.97 8.11 35.07
N LYS A 150 -4.89 7.14 35.11
CA LYS A 150 -4.58 5.69 35.26
C LYS A 150 -3.89 5.06 34.04
N THR A 151 -3.45 5.85 33.07
CA THR A 151 -2.80 5.34 31.85
C THR A 151 -1.31 5.25 32.08
N LYS A 152 -0.74 4.05 31.90
CA LYS A 152 0.70 3.80 32.05
C LYS A 152 1.30 3.44 30.71
N ILE A 153 2.48 3.95 30.43
CA ILE A 153 3.17 3.77 29.15
C ILE A 153 4.53 3.18 29.43
N TYR A 154 4.85 2.09 28.74
CA TYR A 154 6.11 1.39 28.84
C TYR A 154 6.77 1.33 27.47
N ILE A 155 8.10 1.42 27.46
CA ILE A 155 8.90 1.03 26.32
C ILE A 155 9.59 -0.28 26.70
N SER A 156 9.29 -1.34 25.95
CA SER A 156 9.70 -2.71 26.23
C SER A 156 10.35 -3.35 25.00
N GLN A 157 10.94 -4.52 25.21
CA GLN A 157 11.32 -5.38 24.10
C GLN A 157 10.08 -5.87 23.35
N LEU A 158 10.18 -6.02 22.04
CA LEU A 158 9.12 -6.55 21.19
C LEU A 158 8.67 -7.94 21.68
N SER A 159 7.38 -8.10 21.97
CA SER A 159 6.82 -9.40 22.36
C SER A 159 6.78 -10.39 21.19
N ASN A 160 6.77 -11.68 21.51
CA ASN A 160 6.67 -12.74 20.49
C ASN A 160 5.28 -12.71 19.83
N GLU A 161 4.25 -12.42 20.63
CA GLU A 161 2.87 -12.25 20.22
C GLU A 161 2.76 -11.17 19.15
N LEU A 162 3.32 -9.99 19.38
CA LEU A 162 3.30 -8.90 18.42
C LEU A 162 4.07 -9.25 17.15
N LYS A 163 5.25 -9.86 17.29
CA LYS A 163 6.10 -10.25 16.16
C LYS A 163 5.39 -11.24 15.23
N ILE A 164 4.79 -12.30 15.79
CA ILE A 164 4.11 -13.35 15.02
C ILE A 164 2.82 -12.80 14.41
N LEU A 165 1.99 -12.10 15.18
CA LEU A 165 0.68 -11.63 14.72
C LEU A 165 0.75 -10.53 13.65
N THR A 166 1.82 -9.73 13.65
CA THR A 166 1.95 -8.60 12.71
C THR A 166 3.01 -8.80 11.64
N LYS A 167 3.83 -9.87 11.76
CA LYS A 167 4.99 -10.15 10.89
C LYS A 167 5.88 -8.93 10.67
N VAL A 168 6.05 -8.11 11.71
CA VAL A 168 6.80 -6.86 11.62
C VAL A 168 8.29 -7.14 11.57
N ASP A 169 8.97 -6.62 10.55
CA ASP A 169 10.42 -6.57 10.50
C ASP A 169 10.90 -5.31 11.23
N ASN A 170 10.97 -5.39 12.57
CA ASN A 170 11.37 -4.26 13.39
C ASN A 170 12.86 -4.32 13.76
N SER A 171 13.69 -3.52 13.09
CA SER A 171 15.12 -3.38 13.37
C SER A 171 15.43 -2.80 14.76
N LEU A 172 14.51 -2.05 15.39
CA LEU A 172 14.67 -1.61 16.78
C LEU A 172 14.50 -2.77 17.77
N GLY A 173 13.65 -3.74 17.46
CA GLY A 173 13.27 -4.80 18.41
C GLY A 173 12.58 -4.28 19.67
N THR A 174 11.94 -3.11 19.61
CA THR A 174 11.23 -2.49 20.74
C THR A 174 9.78 -2.19 20.39
N SER A 175 8.93 -2.21 21.41
CA SER A 175 7.53 -1.85 21.34
C SER A 175 7.19 -0.81 22.41
N ILE A 176 6.09 -0.09 22.16
CA ILE A 176 5.43 0.75 23.15
C ILE A 176 4.21 -0.01 23.67
N VAL A 177 4.11 -0.14 24.99
CA VAL A 177 2.97 -0.77 25.67
C VAL A 177 2.18 0.30 26.42
N ILE A 178 0.90 0.45 26.09
CA ILE A 178 -0.02 1.38 26.72
C ILE A 178 -1.02 0.57 27.53
N LYS A 179 -0.99 0.72 28.87
CA LYS A 179 -1.98 0.14 29.78
C LYS A 179 -3.02 1.19 30.14
N THR A 180 -4.28 0.96 29.80
CA THR A 180 -5.33 1.95 30.07
C THR A 180 -6.71 1.34 30.27
N PRO A 181 -7.44 1.69 31.34
CA PRO A 181 -8.77 1.15 31.62
C PRO A 181 -9.86 1.68 30.66
N LYS A 182 -9.50 2.54 29.70
CA LYS A 182 -10.43 3.16 28.74
C LYS A 182 -10.63 2.32 27.47
N LEU A 183 -10.10 1.10 27.39
CA LEU A 183 -10.21 0.22 26.22
C LEU A 183 -11.56 -0.50 26.22
N LYS A 184 -12.51 0.02 25.43
CA LYS A 184 -13.83 -0.60 25.25
C LYS A 184 -14.07 -1.08 23.82
N SER A 185 -13.51 -0.38 22.84
CA SER A 185 -13.70 -0.69 21.43
C SER A 185 -12.39 -0.60 20.64
N HIS A 186 -12.39 -1.22 19.46
CA HIS A 186 -11.27 -1.16 18.53
C HIS A 186 -10.99 0.27 18.04
N SER A 187 -12.04 1.07 17.83
CA SER A 187 -11.88 2.48 17.44
C SER A 187 -11.24 3.30 18.57
N ASP A 188 -11.61 3.03 19.82
CA ASP A 188 -10.97 3.68 20.97
C ASP A 188 -9.50 3.27 21.08
N ALA A 189 -9.18 2.00 20.82
CA ALA A 189 -7.79 1.53 20.83
C ALA A 189 -6.92 2.25 19.78
N ILE A 190 -7.41 2.44 18.55
CA ILE A 190 -6.71 3.22 17.51
C ILE A 190 -6.51 4.66 17.98
N LYS A 191 -7.58 5.34 18.42
CA LYS A 191 -7.52 6.75 18.85
C LYS A 191 -6.55 6.96 20.01
N ILE A 192 -6.54 6.04 20.98
CA ILE A 192 -5.61 6.10 22.12
C ILE A 192 -4.18 5.89 21.64
N LEU A 193 -3.94 4.87 20.82
CA LEU A 193 -2.62 4.57 20.28
C LEU A 193 -2.05 5.78 19.54
N GLU A 194 -2.80 6.34 18.59
CA GLU A 194 -2.37 7.51 17.81
C GLU A 194 -2.17 8.74 18.69
N LYS A 195 -3.11 9.06 19.58
CA LYS A 195 -3.00 10.23 20.46
C LYS A 195 -1.74 10.17 21.34
N VAL A 196 -1.49 9.01 21.95
CA VAL A 196 -0.34 8.82 22.85
C VAL A 196 0.96 8.84 22.06
N THR A 197 1.04 8.05 20.99
CA THR A 197 2.28 7.90 20.21
C THR A 197 2.66 9.18 19.49
N HIS A 198 1.72 9.87 18.83
CA HIS A 198 2.00 11.16 18.18
C HIS A 198 2.53 12.20 19.18
N SER A 199 1.94 12.28 20.37
CA SER A 199 2.37 13.23 21.39
C SER A 199 3.79 12.95 21.90
N ILE A 200 4.11 11.68 22.20
CA ILE A 200 5.42 11.28 22.72
C ILE A 200 6.49 11.33 21.63
N PHE A 201 6.19 10.79 20.45
CA PHE A 201 7.15 10.71 19.35
C PHE A 201 7.56 12.09 18.86
N PHE A 202 6.61 13.02 18.75
CA PHE A 202 6.92 14.41 18.42
C PHE A 202 7.80 15.08 19.49
N GLY A 203 7.49 14.88 20.78
CA GLY A 203 8.32 15.40 21.86
C GLY A 203 9.77 14.88 21.81
N ILE A 204 9.95 13.60 21.48
CA ILE A 204 11.26 12.98 21.33
C ILE A 204 11.99 13.51 20.09
N GLU A 205 11.30 13.70 18.98
CA GLU A 205 11.88 14.27 17.77
C GLU A 205 12.44 15.67 18.03
N VAL A 206 11.66 16.53 18.67
CA VAL A 206 12.09 17.90 19.02
C VAL A 206 13.32 17.89 19.93
N GLN A 207 13.41 16.93 20.87
CA GLN A 207 14.52 16.88 21.83
C GLN A 207 15.77 16.15 21.31
N THR A 208 15.61 15.19 20.41
CA THR A 208 16.68 14.26 20.04
C THR A 208 17.06 14.30 18.56
N SER A 209 16.25 14.96 17.73
CA SER A 209 16.31 14.91 16.26
C SER A 209 16.17 13.50 15.68
N LEU A 210 15.65 12.54 16.47
CA LEU A 210 15.28 11.21 16.01
C LEU A 210 13.76 11.20 15.86
N ALA A 211 13.27 10.80 14.69
CA ALA A 211 11.84 10.75 14.40
C ALA A 211 11.32 9.32 14.53
N PRO A 212 10.88 8.88 15.74
CA PRO A 212 10.22 7.60 15.89
C PRO A 212 8.86 7.61 15.20
N VAL A 213 8.50 6.48 14.57
CA VAL A 213 7.26 6.29 13.83
C VAL A 213 6.71 4.90 14.11
N LEU A 214 5.38 4.77 14.18
CA LEU A 214 4.74 3.46 14.31
C LEU A 214 5.05 2.59 13.10
N SER A 215 5.50 1.37 13.37
CA SER A 215 5.72 0.38 12.32
C SER A 215 4.37 -0.05 11.75
N ARG A 216 4.33 -0.23 10.43
CA ARG A 216 3.13 -0.71 9.73
C ARG A 216 3.26 -2.19 9.42
N ARG A 217 2.12 -2.87 9.36
CA ARG A 217 2.07 -4.23 8.87
C ARG A 217 2.37 -4.23 7.37
N ILE A 218 3.28 -5.08 6.93
CA ILE A 218 3.56 -5.26 5.51
C ILE A 218 2.45 -6.15 4.93
N GLN A 219 1.48 -5.58 4.23
CA GLN A 219 0.56 -6.36 3.40
C GLN A 219 1.26 -6.71 2.09
N ARG A 220 2.03 -7.81 2.08
CA ARG A 220 2.59 -8.34 0.84
C ARG A 220 1.46 -8.97 0.03
N LYS A 221 0.75 -8.18 -0.76
CA LYS A 221 0.03 -8.72 -1.91
C LYS A 221 1.08 -9.11 -2.94
N PHE A 222 1.51 -10.35 -2.90
CA PHE A 222 2.24 -10.94 -4.02
C PHE A 222 1.27 -10.95 -5.20
N ASN A 223 1.33 -9.93 -6.04
CA ASN A 223 0.91 -10.09 -7.42
C ASN A 223 1.79 -11.21 -7.96
N ARG A 224 1.26 -12.44 -8.03
CA ARG A 224 1.88 -13.52 -8.80
C ARG A 224 2.10 -12.91 -10.18
N LEU A 225 3.37 -12.62 -10.49
CA LEU A 225 3.77 -12.24 -11.83
C LEU A 225 3.41 -13.45 -12.69
N ASN A 226 2.26 -13.38 -13.36
CA ASN A 226 1.84 -14.42 -14.29
C ASN A 226 2.95 -14.56 -15.33
N GLY A 227 3.70 -15.67 -15.23
CA GLY A 227 4.71 -16.09 -16.19
C GLY A 227 5.71 -15.01 -16.57
N SER A 228 6.73 -14.77 -15.74
CA SER A 228 8.01 -14.35 -16.31
C SER A 228 8.51 -15.51 -17.16
N GLN A 229 8.13 -15.50 -18.43
CA GLN A 229 8.92 -16.19 -19.45
C GLN A 229 10.37 -15.72 -19.23
N ASP A 230 11.32 -16.65 -19.13
CA ASP A 230 12.76 -16.39 -19.04
C ASP A 230 13.25 -15.73 -20.35
N LYS A 231 12.75 -14.54 -20.64
CA LYS A 231 13.17 -13.71 -21.76
C LYS A 231 14.46 -13.04 -21.34
N LYS A 232 15.57 -13.42 -21.98
CA LYS A 232 16.83 -12.70 -21.86
C LYS A 232 16.59 -11.23 -22.20
N ILE A 233 17.05 -10.35 -21.32
CA ILE A 233 16.97 -8.90 -21.53
C ILE A 233 17.89 -8.54 -22.69
N GLU A 234 17.33 -7.96 -23.75
CA GLU A 234 18.11 -7.42 -24.89
C GLU A 234 18.73 -6.07 -24.53
N PHE A 235 19.79 -5.69 -25.25
CA PHE A 235 20.34 -4.33 -25.15
C PHE A 235 19.27 -3.30 -25.55
N PRO A 236 19.11 -2.20 -24.79
CA PRO A 236 18.05 -1.22 -25.03
C PRO A 236 18.19 -0.53 -26.39
N LYS A 237 17.07 -0.42 -27.11
CA LYS A 237 16.99 0.26 -28.42
C LYS A 237 16.51 1.70 -28.31
N TYR A 238 15.94 2.06 -27.18
CA TYR A 238 15.27 3.34 -26.94
C TYR A 238 15.79 3.99 -25.65
N GLU A 239 15.81 5.31 -25.64
CA GLU A 239 16.08 6.15 -24.47
C GLU A 239 14.80 6.87 -24.04
N TYR A 240 14.78 7.31 -22.78
CA TYR A 240 13.66 8.01 -22.16
C TYR A 240 14.15 9.33 -21.58
N ASP A 241 13.29 10.34 -21.58
CA ASP A 241 13.61 11.65 -21.01
C ASP A 241 13.98 11.52 -19.52
N SER A 242 15.08 12.17 -19.12
CA SER A 242 15.65 12.05 -17.78
C SER A 242 14.70 12.48 -16.66
N GLY A 243 13.88 13.52 -16.90
CA GLY A 243 12.88 14.02 -15.95
C GLY A 243 11.80 12.99 -15.60
N PRO A 244 10.94 12.61 -16.55
CA PRO A 244 9.83 11.69 -16.28
C PRO A 244 10.31 10.28 -15.90
N ILE A 245 11.41 9.77 -16.46
CA ILE A 245 11.93 8.46 -16.04
C ILE A 245 12.44 8.48 -14.59
N SER A 246 13.02 9.60 -14.12
CA SER A 246 13.42 9.75 -12.72
C SER A 246 12.22 9.78 -11.78
N LEU A 247 11.13 10.46 -12.18
CA LEU A 247 9.86 10.46 -11.43
C LEU A 247 9.24 9.06 -11.37
N TYR A 248 9.28 8.32 -12.48
CA TYR A 248 8.83 6.94 -12.54
C TYR A 248 9.63 6.05 -11.56
N TRP A 249 10.96 6.15 -11.55
CA TRP A 249 11.78 5.40 -10.59
C TRP A 249 11.54 5.84 -9.14
N TYR A 250 11.33 7.13 -8.90
CA TYR A 250 10.97 7.64 -7.59
C TYR A 250 9.65 7.02 -7.08
N ALA A 251 8.62 6.96 -7.94
CA ALA A 251 7.35 6.30 -7.65
C ALA A 251 7.52 4.79 -7.34
N ARG A 252 8.37 4.09 -8.10
CA ARG A 252 8.68 2.67 -7.87
C ARG A 252 9.39 2.43 -6.54
N ASN A 253 10.22 3.37 -6.08
CA ASN A 253 10.90 3.29 -4.80
C ASN A 253 10.01 3.69 -3.59
N ALA A 254 8.96 4.48 -3.82
CA ALA A 254 8.01 4.95 -2.81
C ALA A 254 7.03 3.85 -2.32
N THR A 255 7.54 2.65 -2.06
CA THR A 255 6.75 1.54 -1.51
C THR A 255 6.22 1.91 -0.12
N ASN A 256 4.99 1.48 0.19
CA ASN A 256 4.25 1.86 1.41
C ASN A 256 3.96 3.36 1.56
N MET A 257 4.05 4.13 0.47
CA MET A 257 3.63 5.54 0.43
C MET A 257 2.65 5.75 -0.72
N PRO A 258 1.39 5.27 -0.60
CA PRO A 258 0.43 5.21 -1.71
C PRO A 258 0.20 6.57 -2.39
N LEU A 259 0.04 7.62 -1.59
CA LEU A 259 -0.22 8.98 -2.10
C LEU A 259 0.98 9.52 -2.90
N LEU A 260 2.19 9.35 -2.38
CA LEU A 260 3.42 9.78 -3.05
C LEU A 260 3.66 8.99 -4.34
N GLN A 261 3.45 7.67 -4.27
CA GLN A 261 3.59 6.78 -5.40
C GLN A 261 2.61 7.16 -6.53
N PHE A 262 1.35 7.38 -6.19
CA PHE A 262 0.33 7.85 -7.14
C PHE A 262 0.74 9.18 -7.78
N LEU A 263 1.12 10.18 -6.97
CA LEU A 263 1.50 11.50 -7.48
C LEU A 263 2.75 11.46 -8.36
N ALA A 264 3.77 10.69 -7.99
CA ALA A 264 5.00 10.60 -8.77
C ALA A 264 4.76 9.94 -10.14
N PHE A 265 3.92 8.90 -10.22
CA PHE A 265 3.50 8.36 -11.52
C PHE A 265 2.65 9.35 -12.33
N TYR A 266 1.71 10.06 -11.68
CA TYR A 266 0.90 11.08 -12.33
C TYR A 266 1.78 12.20 -12.92
N GLN A 267 2.75 12.68 -12.16
CA GLN A 267 3.66 13.74 -12.58
C GLN A 267 4.58 13.29 -13.74
N SER A 268 4.93 12.01 -13.81
CA SER A 268 5.62 11.44 -14.98
C SER A 268 4.78 11.56 -16.26
N ILE A 269 3.44 11.50 -16.16
CA ILE A 269 2.53 11.70 -17.29
C ILE A 269 2.38 13.21 -17.59
N GLU A 270 2.26 14.03 -16.54
CA GLU A 270 2.11 15.49 -16.61
C GLU A 270 3.24 16.16 -17.39
N PHE A 271 4.47 15.63 -17.31
CA PHE A 271 5.61 16.11 -18.10
C PHE A 271 5.30 16.22 -19.61
N TYR A 272 4.49 15.31 -20.14
CA TYR A 272 4.17 15.23 -21.56
C TYR A 272 2.91 15.99 -21.97
N TYR A 273 2.20 16.62 -21.01
CA TYR A 273 0.98 17.39 -21.30
C TYR A 273 1.16 18.43 -22.42
N PRO A 274 2.20 19.29 -22.39
CA PRO A 274 2.36 20.32 -23.43
C PRO A 274 2.58 19.72 -24.83
N VAL A 275 3.24 18.57 -24.92
CA VAL A 275 3.57 17.89 -26.18
C VAL A 275 2.30 17.39 -26.86
N TYR A 276 1.51 16.59 -26.14
CA TYR A 276 0.33 15.96 -26.70
C TYR A 276 -0.83 16.94 -26.86
N PHE A 277 -1.00 17.90 -25.93
CA PHE A 277 -2.02 18.93 -26.07
C PHE A 277 -1.77 19.81 -27.31
N ARG A 278 -0.51 20.21 -27.57
CA ARG A 278 -0.16 20.96 -28.77
C ARG A 278 -0.34 20.14 -30.05
N SER A 279 -0.01 18.84 -30.01
CA SER A 279 -0.23 17.93 -31.14
C SER A 279 -1.72 17.83 -31.49
N GLU A 280 -2.58 17.63 -30.48
CA GLU A 280 -4.03 17.54 -30.65
C GLU A 280 -4.63 18.86 -31.16
N PHE A 281 -4.18 20.00 -30.60
CA PHE A 281 -4.55 21.34 -31.06
C PHE A 281 -4.20 21.53 -32.54
N ASN A 282 -2.95 21.22 -32.94
CA ASN A 282 -2.51 21.34 -34.33
C ASN A 282 -3.32 20.44 -35.27
N ARG A 283 -3.68 19.23 -34.81
CA ARG A 283 -4.54 18.31 -35.57
C ARG A 283 -5.93 18.92 -35.80
N LYS A 284 -6.58 19.45 -34.77
CA LYS A 284 -7.89 20.11 -34.85
C LYS A 284 -7.87 21.30 -35.81
N VAL A 285 -6.86 22.18 -35.70
CA VAL A 285 -6.68 23.32 -36.61
C VAL A 285 -6.48 22.85 -38.05
N ARG A 286 -5.62 21.85 -38.28
CA ARG A 286 -5.41 21.28 -39.62
C ARG A 286 -6.69 20.68 -40.20
N THR A 287 -7.53 20.03 -39.40
CA THR A 287 -8.80 19.47 -39.88
C THR A 287 -9.75 20.57 -40.35
N ILE A 288 -9.84 21.68 -39.62
CA ILE A 288 -10.66 22.84 -40.01
C ILE A 288 -10.15 23.47 -41.30
N LEU A 289 -8.83 23.69 -41.41
CA LEU A 289 -8.23 24.29 -42.60
C LEU A 289 -8.31 23.40 -43.85
N LYS A 290 -8.41 22.08 -43.67
CA LYS A 290 -8.57 21.11 -44.76
C LYS A 290 -10.02 20.96 -45.22
N ASP A 291 -10.98 21.49 -44.47
CA ASP A 291 -12.39 21.42 -44.84
C ASP A 291 -12.61 22.29 -46.10
N PRO A 292 -13.10 21.73 -47.23
CA PRO A 292 -13.38 22.50 -48.43
C PRO A 292 -14.40 23.63 -48.24
N SER A 293 -15.20 23.58 -47.17
CA SER A 293 -16.18 24.61 -46.83
C SER A 293 -15.59 25.81 -46.06
N PHE A 294 -14.34 25.69 -45.61
CA PHE A 294 -13.63 26.73 -44.87
C PHE A 294 -13.32 27.93 -45.78
N ASN A 295 -13.74 29.11 -45.35
CA ASN A 295 -13.47 30.36 -46.07
C ASN A 295 -12.77 31.36 -45.15
N ILE A 296 -11.62 31.88 -45.60
CA ILE A 296 -10.80 32.83 -44.83
C ILE A 296 -11.50 34.19 -44.63
N GLU A 297 -12.38 34.57 -45.56
CA GLU A 297 -13.15 35.82 -45.50
C GLU A 297 -14.40 35.71 -44.62
N ARG A 298 -14.75 34.50 -44.16
CA ARG A 298 -15.93 34.28 -43.32
C ARG A 298 -15.54 34.36 -41.85
N ASP A 299 -15.97 35.42 -41.17
CA ASP A 299 -15.71 35.66 -39.75
C ASP A 299 -16.11 34.48 -38.85
N SER A 300 -17.14 33.70 -39.19
CA SER A 300 -17.55 32.52 -38.42
C SER A 300 -16.55 31.36 -38.50
N ASP A 301 -15.82 31.25 -39.62
CA ASP A 301 -14.81 30.21 -39.80
C ASP A 301 -13.50 30.61 -39.10
N ILE A 302 -13.16 31.89 -39.15
CA ILE A 302 -12.08 32.47 -38.33
C ILE A 302 -12.40 32.34 -36.84
N SER A 303 -13.66 32.59 -36.43
CA SER A 303 -14.06 32.48 -35.04
C SER A 303 -13.98 31.05 -34.49
N ARG A 304 -14.14 30.02 -35.33
CA ARG A 304 -13.91 28.62 -34.94
C ARG A 304 -12.45 28.36 -34.58
N ILE A 305 -11.52 28.91 -35.35
CA ILE A 305 -10.08 28.80 -35.07
C ILE A 305 -9.72 29.58 -33.80
N THR A 306 -10.22 30.82 -33.67
CA THR A 306 -9.96 31.62 -32.47
C THR A 306 -10.59 31.01 -31.23
N THR A 307 -11.74 30.34 -31.33
CA THR A 307 -12.36 29.62 -30.20
C THR A 307 -11.43 28.53 -29.67
N ILE A 308 -10.88 27.71 -30.57
CA ILE A 308 -9.92 26.66 -30.19
C ILE A 308 -8.65 27.28 -29.59
N ALA A 309 -8.19 28.41 -30.13
CA ALA A 309 -7.01 29.14 -29.63
C ALA A 309 -7.27 29.94 -28.33
N SER A 310 -8.53 30.30 -28.05
CA SER A 310 -8.95 31.10 -26.89
C SER A 310 -9.13 30.26 -25.62
N THR A 311 -9.32 28.94 -25.76
CA THR A 311 -8.97 28.00 -24.71
C THR A 311 -7.53 28.31 -24.35
N LYS A 312 -7.30 28.93 -23.18
CA LYS A 312 -6.00 29.44 -22.69
C LYS A 312 -4.88 28.57 -23.24
N THR A 313 -3.79 29.17 -23.73
CA THR A 313 -2.66 28.55 -24.45
C THR A 313 -2.01 27.27 -23.87
N GLY A 314 -2.57 26.65 -22.84
CA GLY A 314 -2.31 25.29 -22.39
C GLY A 314 -3.53 24.40 -22.09
N GLY A 315 -4.79 24.82 -22.19
CA GLY A 315 -5.97 24.02 -21.77
C GLY A 315 -6.04 23.80 -20.25
N THR A 316 -7.16 23.27 -19.75
CA THR A 316 -7.22 22.81 -18.35
C THR A 316 -6.34 21.56 -18.16
N GLU A 317 -5.81 21.35 -16.95
CA GLU A 317 -5.02 20.15 -16.62
C GLU A 317 -5.75 18.86 -17.02
N ARG A 318 -7.08 18.82 -16.79
CA ARG A 318 -7.94 17.70 -17.18
C ARG A 318 -8.01 17.48 -18.69
N GLU A 319 -8.07 18.53 -19.50
CA GLU A 319 -8.04 18.42 -20.96
C GLU A 319 -6.67 17.99 -21.48
N GLN A 320 -5.60 18.54 -20.91
CA GLN A 320 -4.23 18.15 -21.24
C GLN A 320 -4.00 16.65 -20.95
N LEU A 321 -4.46 16.18 -19.80
CA LEU A 321 -4.41 14.76 -19.43
C LEU A 321 -5.14 13.90 -20.46
N LYS A 322 -6.37 14.27 -20.84
CA LYS A 322 -7.13 13.54 -21.86
C LYS A 322 -6.38 13.48 -23.18
N ALA A 323 -5.84 14.61 -23.64
CA ALA A 323 -5.05 14.67 -24.87
C ALA A 323 -3.83 13.75 -24.84
N THR A 324 -3.10 13.73 -23.72
CA THR A 324 -1.95 12.84 -23.50
C THR A 324 -2.34 11.38 -23.52
N LEU A 325 -3.37 10.98 -22.77
CA LEU A 325 -3.77 9.57 -22.72
C LEU A 325 -4.29 9.08 -24.09
N HIS A 326 -5.10 9.89 -24.79
CA HIS A 326 -5.55 9.58 -26.16
C HIS A 326 -4.40 9.47 -27.16
N GLY A 327 -3.32 10.21 -26.96
CA GLY A 327 -2.14 10.17 -27.83
C GLY A 327 -1.24 8.96 -27.60
N CYS A 328 -1.34 8.30 -26.45
CA CYS A 328 -0.38 7.29 -26.01
C CYS A 328 -0.96 5.88 -25.83
N ILE A 329 -2.28 5.75 -25.68
CA ILE A 329 -2.92 4.52 -25.20
C ILE A 329 -4.03 4.10 -26.15
N GLU A 330 -3.99 2.83 -26.54
CA GLU A 330 -5.06 2.20 -27.30
C GLU A 330 -6.18 1.71 -26.34
N PRO A 331 -7.46 1.96 -26.66
CA PRO A 331 -8.59 1.56 -25.80
C PRO A 331 -8.62 0.06 -25.48
N GLU A 332 -8.28 -0.80 -26.44
CA GLU A 332 -8.27 -2.26 -26.27
C GLU A 332 -7.21 -2.70 -25.26
N GLU A 333 -6.05 -2.05 -25.26
CA GLU A 333 -4.97 -2.39 -24.34
C GLU A 333 -5.31 -2.00 -22.90
N LEU A 334 -5.91 -0.82 -22.72
CA LEU A 334 -6.41 -0.38 -21.43
C LEU A 334 -7.51 -1.31 -20.90
N GLN A 335 -8.40 -1.78 -21.78
CA GLN A 335 -9.42 -2.76 -21.42
C GLN A 335 -8.79 -4.09 -20.96
N ASN A 336 -7.84 -4.62 -21.72
CA ASN A 336 -7.12 -5.85 -21.37
C ASN A 336 -6.37 -5.74 -20.03
N PHE A 337 -5.75 -4.59 -19.77
CA PHE A 337 -5.08 -4.35 -18.49
C PHE A 337 -6.04 -4.38 -17.31
N ILE A 338 -7.25 -3.83 -17.48
CA ILE A 338 -8.25 -3.78 -16.41
C ILE A 338 -8.90 -5.16 -16.20
N GLU A 339 -9.25 -5.85 -17.28
CA GLU A 339 -9.93 -7.16 -17.25
C GLU A 339 -8.98 -8.33 -16.91
N GLY A 340 -7.66 -8.12 -16.99
CA GLY A 340 -6.64 -9.13 -16.68
C GLY A 340 -6.66 -9.65 -15.23
N GLN A 341 -7.35 -8.97 -14.31
CA GLN A 341 -7.58 -9.42 -12.93
C GLN A 341 -9.04 -9.14 -12.54
N LYS A 342 -9.77 -10.16 -12.06
CA LYS A 342 -11.19 -10.03 -11.68
C LYS A 342 -11.40 -8.96 -10.59
N ASP A 343 -10.60 -9.01 -9.53
CA ASP A 343 -10.69 -8.07 -8.40
C ASP A 343 -10.47 -6.61 -8.83
N ARG A 344 -9.56 -6.40 -9.80
CA ARG A 344 -9.26 -5.08 -10.37
C ARG A 344 -10.46 -4.54 -11.16
N ALA A 345 -11.07 -5.38 -12.01
CA ALA A 345 -12.24 -4.98 -12.78
C ALA A 345 -13.44 -4.65 -11.88
N GLU A 346 -13.66 -5.43 -10.80
CA GLU A 346 -14.70 -5.17 -9.80
C GLU A 346 -14.44 -3.87 -9.03
N PHE A 347 -13.20 -3.62 -8.65
CA PHE A 347 -12.80 -2.39 -7.96
C PHE A 347 -13.13 -1.13 -8.78
N PHE A 348 -12.83 -1.12 -10.07
CA PHE A 348 -13.10 0.04 -10.92
C PHE A 348 -14.57 0.21 -11.31
N SER A 349 -15.33 -0.88 -11.28
CA SER A 349 -16.78 -0.88 -11.56
C SER A 349 -17.62 -0.44 -10.35
N SER A 350 -17.02 -0.36 -9.16
CA SER A 350 -17.70 0.01 -7.91
C SER A 350 -17.31 1.41 -7.44
N LYS A 351 -18.24 2.08 -6.73
CA LYS A 351 -17.98 3.40 -6.13
C LYS A 351 -17.03 3.23 -4.94
N GLN A 352 -15.91 3.95 -4.96
CA GLN A 352 -14.93 3.93 -3.88
C GLN A 352 -15.16 5.11 -2.94
N LYS A 353 -15.93 4.88 -1.87
CA LYS A 353 -16.29 5.90 -0.88
C LYS A 353 -15.01 6.54 -0.28
N GLY A 354 -14.95 7.88 -0.30
CA GLY A 354 -13.82 8.65 0.22
C GLY A 354 -12.62 8.75 -0.72
N ILE A 355 -12.60 8.00 -1.84
CA ILE A 355 -11.50 8.04 -2.82
C ILE A 355 -11.95 8.76 -4.08
N THR A 356 -12.95 8.24 -4.80
CA THR A 356 -13.42 8.86 -6.04
C THR A 356 -14.85 8.46 -6.37
N SER A 357 -15.61 9.39 -6.93
CA SER A 357 -16.94 9.12 -7.48
C SER A 357 -16.91 8.60 -8.92
N CYS A 358 -15.74 8.67 -9.59
CA CYS A 358 -15.59 8.26 -10.98
C CYS A 358 -15.54 6.73 -11.10
N VAL A 359 -16.63 6.15 -11.58
CA VAL A 359 -16.75 4.72 -11.88
C VAL A 359 -16.45 4.49 -13.35
N LEU A 360 -15.73 3.42 -13.65
CA LEU A 360 -15.40 3.04 -15.02
C LEU A 360 -16.44 2.04 -15.55
N ASN A 361 -16.99 2.29 -16.75
CA ASN A 361 -17.99 1.43 -17.37
C ASN A 361 -17.40 0.71 -18.60
N PHE A 362 -16.90 -0.50 -18.38
CA PHE A 362 -16.26 -1.34 -19.40
C PHE A 362 -17.23 -2.05 -20.33
N LYS A 363 -18.50 -2.19 -19.92
CA LYS A 363 -19.50 -2.97 -20.68
C LYS A 363 -20.05 -2.20 -21.88
N ASN A 364 -19.99 -0.87 -21.83
CA ASN A 364 -20.53 -0.04 -22.89
C ASN A 364 -19.42 0.46 -23.83
N ARG A 365 -19.28 -0.22 -24.97
CA ARG A 365 -18.29 0.11 -26.02
C ARG A 365 -18.47 1.50 -26.64
N ASN A 366 -19.63 2.14 -26.44
CA ASN A 366 -19.87 3.50 -26.96
C ASN A 366 -19.29 4.59 -26.06
N ILE A 367 -18.79 4.25 -24.87
CA ILE A 367 -18.22 5.22 -23.95
C ILE A 367 -16.70 5.27 -24.10
N ASP A 368 -16.17 6.49 -24.16
CA ASP A 368 -14.73 6.74 -24.15
C ASP A 368 -14.13 6.40 -22.77
N ILE A 369 -13.62 5.17 -22.67
CA ILE A 369 -12.95 4.63 -21.48
C ILE A 369 -11.70 5.45 -21.10
N ILE A 370 -10.97 5.99 -22.07
CA ILE A 370 -9.76 6.78 -21.83
C ILE A 370 -10.15 8.08 -21.12
N SER A 371 -11.22 8.74 -21.58
CA SER A 371 -11.76 9.94 -20.90
C SER A 371 -12.23 9.63 -19.47
N GLN A 372 -12.87 8.49 -19.22
CA GLN A 372 -13.28 8.12 -17.86
C GLN A 372 -12.08 7.87 -16.93
N VAL A 373 -11.05 7.19 -17.44
CA VAL A 373 -9.81 6.97 -16.70
C VAL A 373 -9.11 8.28 -16.40
N ALA A 374 -9.01 9.19 -17.37
CA ALA A 374 -8.46 10.53 -17.18
C ALA A 374 -9.20 11.28 -16.06
N ASP A 375 -10.54 11.24 -16.09
CA ASP A 375 -11.38 11.90 -15.10
C ASP A 375 -11.18 11.32 -13.69
N ARG A 376 -11.08 9.99 -13.59
CA ARG A 376 -10.83 9.29 -12.32
C ARG A 376 -9.49 9.66 -11.71
N ILE A 377 -8.39 9.58 -12.48
CA ILE A 377 -7.05 9.84 -11.93
C ILE A 377 -6.86 11.33 -11.62
N TYR A 378 -7.52 12.23 -12.37
CA TYR A 378 -7.56 13.65 -12.07
C TYR A 378 -8.32 13.95 -10.76
N ASP A 379 -9.47 13.31 -10.54
CA ASP A 379 -10.24 13.44 -9.29
C ASP A 379 -9.41 12.99 -8.07
N ILE A 380 -8.75 11.83 -8.18
CA ILE A 380 -7.85 11.33 -7.12
C ILE A 380 -6.70 12.31 -6.90
N ARG A 381 -5.99 12.76 -7.95
CA ARG A 381 -4.91 13.75 -7.83
C ARG A 381 -5.39 15.01 -7.10
N CYS A 382 -6.58 15.50 -7.44
CA CYS A 382 -7.16 16.66 -6.77
C CYS A 382 -7.35 16.42 -5.27
N LYS A 383 -7.88 15.26 -4.87
CA LYS A 383 -8.08 14.92 -3.46
C LYS A 383 -6.79 14.64 -2.69
N VAL A 384 -5.70 14.29 -3.36
CA VAL A 384 -4.39 14.13 -2.71
C VAL A 384 -3.72 15.49 -2.46
N VAL A 385 -3.83 16.43 -3.41
CA VAL A 385 -3.06 17.69 -3.37
C VAL A 385 -3.86 18.88 -2.85
N HIS A 386 -5.16 18.95 -3.15
CA HIS A 386 -5.99 20.12 -2.87
C HIS A 386 -6.95 19.84 -1.70
N VAL A 387 -6.87 20.68 -0.67
CA VAL A 387 -7.95 20.81 0.31
C VAL A 387 -9.05 21.64 -0.36
N LYS A 388 -10.09 20.98 -0.88
CA LYS A 388 -11.32 21.70 -1.22
C LYS A 388 -12.10 21.95 0.08
N ALA A 389 -11.87 23.11 0.68
CA ALA A 389 -12.85 23.70 1.58
C ALA A 389 -13.83 24.47 0.69
N GLU A 390 -14.93 23.83 0.26
CA GLU A 390 -16.06 24.61 -0.25
C GLU A 390 -16.79 25.22 0.95
N ASP A 391 -17.13 26.51 0.82
CA ASP A 391 -17.80 27.29 1.85
C ASP A 391 -19.11 26.62 2.31
N GLY A 392 -19.08 26.04 3.51
CA GLY A 392 -20.26 25.53 4.21
C GLY A 392 -20.48 24.02 4.13
N GLU A 393 -20.16 23.34 5.23
CA GLU A 393 -20.74 22.04 5.64
C GLU A 393 -20.43 20.77 4.81
N ALA A 394 -19.42 20.76 3.95
CA ALA A 394 -18.86 19.51 3.42
C ALA A 394 -17.55 19.16 4.14
N GLU A 395 -17.56 18.00 4.82
CA GLU A 395 -16.43 17.35 5.47
C GLU A 395 -15.18 17.33 4.55
N LEU A 396 -14.00 17.62 5.09
CA LEU A 396 -12.72 17.66 4.37
C LEU A 396 -12.47 16.38 3.58
N GLU A 397 -12.73 16.35 2.26
CA GLU A 397 -12.48 15.18 1.41
C GLU A 397 -11.01 15.12 0.92
N LEU A 398 -10.07 15.43 1.82
CA LEU A 398 -8.63 15.29 1.57
C LEU A 398 -8.21 13.85 1.86
N LEU A 399 -7.53 13.22 0.90
CA LEU A 399 -6.89 11.93 1.12
C LEU A 399 -5.63 12.13 1.96
N LEU A 400 -5.73 11.85 3.26
CA LEU A 400 -4.59 11.93 4.17
C LEU A 400 -3.73 10.66 4.10
N PRO A 401 -2.41 10.78 4.27
CA PRO A 401 -1.54 9.62 4.45
C PRO A 401 -2.08 8.73 5.58
N TYR A 402 -1.88 7.42 5.43
CA TYR A 402 -2.15 6.44 6.48
C TYR A 402 -3.63 6.18 6.83
N THR A 403 -4.55 6.76 6.06
CA THR A 403 -5.98 6.48 6.14
C THR A 403 -6.33 5.15 5.46
N GLU A 404 -7.50 4.58 5.77
CA GLU A 404 -7.95 3.36 5.08
C GLU A 404 -8.18 3.60 3.58
N GLU A 405 -8.59 4.81 3.23
CA GLU A 405 -8.82 5.27 1.87
C GLU A 405 -7.51 5.29 1.08
N ALA A 406 -6.43 5.82 1.66
CA ALA A 406 -5.11 5.84 1.02
C ALA A 406 -4.56 4.43 0.74
N GLU A 407 -4.80 3.47 1.65
CA GLU A 407 -4.34 2.07 1.50
C GLU A 407 -5.12 1.31 0.42
N LYS A 408 -6.34 1.74 0.10
CA LYS A 408 -7.17 1.16 -0.98
C LYS A 408 -6.77 1.64 -2.38
N LEU A 409 -5.84 2.60 -2.50
CA LEU A 409 -5.37 3.11 -3.79
C LEU A 409 -4.54 2.11 -4.59
N THR A 410 -4.32 0.87 -4.13
CA THR A 410 -3.47 -0.11 -4.80
C THR A 410 -3.78 -0.27 -6.29
N TYR A 411 -5.06 -0.46 -6.65
CA TYR A 411 -5.44 -0.62 -8.05
C TYR A 411 -5.35 0.69 -8.84
N ASP A 412 -5.63 1.84 -8.22
CA ASP A 412 -5.46 3.15 -8.85
C ASP A 412 -3.96 3.45 -9.12
N ILE A 413 -3.07 3.04 -8.21
CA ILE A 413 -1.62 3.11 -8.39
C ILE A 413 -1.17 2.19 -9.52
N ASP A 414 -1.63 0.94 -9.55
CA ASP A 414 -1.33 0.00 -10.65
C ASP A 414 -1.76 0.59 -11.99
N LEU A 415 -2.93 1.24 -12.04
CA LEU A 415 -3.44 1.93 -13.21
C LEU A 415 -2.52 3.08 -13.63
N VAL A 416 -2.23 4.04 -12.75
CA VAL A 416 -1.37 5.19 -13.12
C VAL A 416 0.06 4.74 -13.44
N GLN A 417 0.56 3.68 -12.79
CA GLN A 417 1.82 3.05 -13.18
C GLN A 417 1.75 2.54 -14.64
N PHE A 418 0.73 1.76 -15.00
CA PHE A 418 0.53 1.28 -16.36
C PHE A 418 0.44 2.43 -17.37
N LEU A 419 -0.34 3.47 -17.07
CA LEU A 419 -0.47 4.65 -17.91
C LEU A 419 0.88 5.37 -18.09
N SER A 420 1.64 5.54 -17.01
CA SER A 420 2.97 6.18 -17.06
C SER A 420 3.97 5.40 -17.92
N GLN A 421 3.95 4.06 -17.84
CA GLN A 421 4.76 3.21 -18.70
C GLN A 421 4.40 3.42 -20.18
N LYS A 422 3.11 3.46 -20.51
CA LYS A 422 2.64 3.66 -21.89
C LYS A 422 3.04 5.02 -22.45
N VAL A 423 2.89 6.07 -21.64
CA VAL A 423 3.28 7.42 -22.03
C VAL A 423 4.79 7.52 -22.24
N LEU A 424 5.61 6.93 -21.35
CA LEU A 424 7.07 6.86 -21.51
C LEU A 424 7.48 6.10 -22.77
N ILE A 425 6.86 4.95 -23.04
CA ILE A 425 7.13 4.14 -24.24
C ILE A 425 6.76 4.91 -25.51
N CYS A 426 5.57 5.52 -25.55
CA CYS A 426 5.10 6.30 -26.69
C CYS A 426 6.00 7.52 -26.96
N SER A 427 6.54 8.13 -25.90
CA SER A 427 7.39 9.32 -25.97
C SER A 427 8.89 9.01 -26.13
N SER A 428 9.27 7.72 -26.21
CA SER A 428 10.67 7.32 -26.27
C SER A 428 11.34 7.70 -27.60
N THR A 429 12.66 7.92 -27.56
CA THR A 429 13.48 8.19 -28.75
C THR A 429 14.46 7.04 -28.99
N PRO A 430 14.94 6.82 -30.23
CA PRO A 430 16.00 5.85 -30.48
C PRO A 430 17.23 6.17 -29.63
N LEU A 431 17.79 5.16 -28.96
CA LEU A 431 18.96 5.34 -28.08
C LEU A 431 20.15 5.87 -28.89
N LYS A 432 20.71 6.99 -28.45
CA LYS A 432 21.92 7.58 -29.03
C LYS A 432 23.06 7.46 -28.01
N LEU A 433 24.07 6.65 -28.34
CA LEU A 433 25.27 6.46 -27.52
C LEU A 433 26.41 7.38 -27.95
#